data_AF-A0A1J8PD27-F1
#
_entry.id   AF-A0A1J8PD27-F1
#
_cell.length_a   1.000
_cell.length_b   1.000
_cell.length_c   1.000
_cell.angle_alpha   90.00
_cell.angle_beta   90.00
_cell.angle_gamma   90.00
#
_symmetry.space_group_name_H-M   'P 1'
#
loop_
_entity.id
_entity.type
_entity.pdbx_description
1 polymer ?
#
loop_
_entity_poly.entity_id
_entity_poly.type
_entity_poly.pdbx_seq_one_letter_code
_entity_poly.pdbx_strand_id
1 'polypeptide(L)'
;MLYGVLNLSFWGYVVALLILTHITIVGVTVYLHRSQAHRALELHPAISHFFRFWIWLTTGMETKKWVSIHRKHHAKCETDEDPHSPQTRGIKKVFFEGAELYRDEAKNQDTMDRYGQGTPDDWLERHVYTKHSAAGIGLMFVIDLILFGIPGITIWALQMAWIPFFAAGVVNGIGHYWGYRNFECPDAARNIIPLGAFIGGEELHNNHHTFPTSAKFSVKWWEFDLGWVYIRLLQFLGLSKVKRVSPKLENIPGKSLIDSDTLAALITNRFQVLARYSREVLLPVLHEEKLKANTSSKALLKRAKIALIRTESLLNEEGKQQIAEVIDNHHMLALVYQYRLKLQAIWGRTTATQRELLEALQDWCKQAEATGVHALRKFAISLAGFSTQKKLT
;
A
#
# COMPACT_ATOMS: atom_id res chain seq x y z
N MET A 1 34.14 -15.18 27.34
CA MET A 1 34.52 -15.08 25.92
C MET A 1 34.13 -13.68 25.42
N LEU A 2 35.08 -12.76 25.21
CA LEU A 2 34.78 -11.36 24.84
C LEU A 2 34.03 -11.23 23.49
N TYR A 3 34.22 -12.21 22.62
CA TYR A 3 33.68 -12.26 21.26
C TYR A 3 32.65 -13.40 21.07
N GLY A 4 32.10 -13.89 22.19
CA GLY A 4 31.11 -14.96 22.18
C GLY A 4 31.65 -16.30 21.72
N VAL A 5 30.74 -17.25 21.52
CA VAL A 5 31.05 -18.62 21.06
C VAL A 5 31.46 -18.64 19.58
N LEU A 6 30.90 -17.76 18.75
CA LEU A 6 31.15 -17.78 17.30
C LEU A 6 32.45 -17.06 16.91
N ASN A 7 32.95 -16.12 17.75
CA ASN A 7 34.20 -15.40 17.57
C ASN A 7 34.44 -14.93 16.11
N LEU A 8 33.45 -14.20 15.58
CA LEU A 8 33.44 -13.81 14.16
C LEU A 8 34.42 -12.67 13.87
N SER A 9 34.79 -12.52 12.59
CA SER A 9 35.42 -11.29 12.10
C SER A 9 34.44 -10.12 12.14
N PHE A 10 34.94 -8.88 11.99
CA PHE A 10 34.08 -7.69 11.88
C PHE A 10 32.96 -7.87 10.84
N TRP A 11 33.31 -8.32 9.64
CA TRP A 11 32.33 -8.58 8.58
C TRP A 11 31.38 -9.73 8.91
N GLY A 12 31.83 -10.72 9.67
CA GLY A 12 30.95 -11.77 10.18
C GLY A 12 29.85 -11.24 11.09
N TYR A 13 30.16 -10.30 12.00
CA TYR A 13 29.15 -9.64 12.82
C TYR A 13 28.17 -8.80 12.00
N VAL A 14 28.66 -8.07 10.99
CA VAL A 14 27.80 -7.28 10.09
C VAL A 14 26.84 -8.19 9.33
N VAL A 15 27.33 -9.31 8.78
CA VAL A 15 26.49 -10.29 8.08
C VAL A 15 25.47 -10.93 9.04
N ALA A 16 25.88 -11.28 10.25
CA ALA A 16 24.98 -11.82 11.27
C ALA A 16 23.84 -10.84 11.58
N LEU A 17 24.16 -9.57 11.84
CA LEU A 17 23.16 -8.52 12.05
C LEU A 17 22.18 -8.43 10.89
N LEU A 18 22.68 -8.34 9.65
CA LEU A 18 21.84 -8.23 8.45
C LEU A 18 20.92 -9.44 8.29
N ILE A 19 21.38 -10.65 8.59
CA ILE A 19 20.55 -11.86 8.56
C ILE A 19 19.45 -11.78 9.62
N LEU A 20 19.79 -11.45 10.86
CA LEU A 20 18.84 -11.40 11.98
C LEU A 20 17.75 -10.35 11.78
N THR A 21 18.12 -9.15 11.32
CA THR A 21 17.16 -8.08 11.03
C THR A 21 16.33 -8.40 9.78
N HIS A 22 16.92 -9.06 8.78
CA HIS A 22 16.20 -9.50 7.59
C HIS A 22 15.13 -10.55 7.88
N ILE A 23 15.41 -11.55 8.73
CA ILE A 23 14.38 -12.51 9.16
C ILE A 23 13.23 -11.78 9.88
N THR A 24 13.56 -10.77 10.68
CA THR A 24 12.56 -9.93 11.37
C THR A 24 11.70 -9.14 10.37
N ILE A 25 12.31 -8.52 9.35
CA ILE A 25 11.59 -7.86 8.25
C ILE A 25 10.64 -8.84 7.55
N VAL A 26 11.12 -10.04 7.21
CA VAL A 26 10.29 -11.07 6.56
C VAL A 26 9.12 -11.48 7.46
N GLY A 27 9.34 -11.60 8.77
CA GLY A 27 8.27 -11.86 9.73
C GLY A 27 7.22 -10.74 9.77
N VAL A 28 7.64 -9.48 9.78
CA VAL A 28 6.71 -8.34 9.76
C VAL A 28 5.93 -8.29 8.44
N THR A 29 6.60 -8.36 7.28
CA THR A 29 5.94 -8.26 5.96
C THR A 29 5.06 -9.46 5.63
N VAL A 30 5.58 -10.70 5.75
CA VAL A 30 4.87 -11.90 5.29
C VAL A 30 3.84 -12.35 6.34
N TYR A 31 4.23 -12.42 7.61
CA TYR A 31 3.38 -12.93 8.67
C TYR A 31 2.45 -11.85 9.24
N LEU A 32 2.97 -10.79 9.88
CA LEU A 32 2.10 -9.79 10.52
C LEU A 32 1.26 -9.01 9.51
N HIS A 33 1.88 -8.51 8.45
CA HIS A 33 1.24 -7.60 7.52
C HIS A 33 0.35 -8.34 6.51
N ARG A 34 0.94 -9.11 5.59
CA ARG A 34 0.19 -9.74 4.49
C ARG A 34 -0.71 -10.88 4.97
N SER A 35 -0.26 -11.70 5.91
CA SER A 35 -1.05 -12.85 6.40
C SER A 35 -2.04 -12.45 7.50
N GLN A 36 -1.58 -11.94 8.64
CA GLN A 36 -2.44 -11.69 9.80
C GLN A 36 -3.32 -10.44 9.61
N ALA A 37 -2.75 -9.31 9.20
CA ALA A 37 -3.53 -8.07 9.08
C ALA A 37 -4.47 -8.08 7.87
N HIS A 38 -3.96 -8.45 6.69
CA HIS A 38 -4.71 -8.37 5.43
C HIS A 38 -5.32 -9.67 4.92
N ARG A 39 -4.99 -10.82 5.52
CA ARG A 39 -5.49 -12.15 5.10
C ARG A 39 -5.26 -12.43 3.61
N ALA A 40 -4.18 -11.90 3.05
CA ALA A 40 -3.86 -12.01 1.63
C ALA A 40 -3.29 -13.39 1.27
N LEU A 41 -2.75 -14.10 2.27
CA LEU A 41 -2.25 -15.47 2.18
C LEU A 41 -2.48 -16.23 3.48
N GLU A 42 -2.53 -17.55 3.36
CA GLU A 42 -2.38 -18.49 4.47
C GLU A 42 -0.95 -19.03 4.51
N LEU A 43 -0.38 -19.12 5.70
CA LEU A 43 0.90 -19.77 5.95
C LEU A 43 0.65 -21.14 6.58
N HIS A 44 1.51 -22.11 6.27
CA HIS A 44 1.54 -23.37 6.98
C HIS A 44 1.75 -23.13 8.49
N PRO A 45 1.06 -23.85 9.41
CA PRO A 45 1.12 -23.58 10.84
C PRO A 45 2.53 -23.50 11.41
N ALA A 46 3.45 -24.36 10.95
CA ALA A 46 4.85 -24.32 11.38
C ALA A 46 5.56 -23.00 11.00
N ILE A 47 5.32 -22.48 9.79
CA ILE A 47 5.91 -21.22 9.34
C ILE A 47 5.25 -20.03 10.03
N SER A 48 3.92 -20.08 10.22
CA SER A 48 3.19 -19.09 11.00
C SER A 48 3.72 -19.00 12.43
N HIS A 49 3.94 -20.15 13.08
CA HIS A 49 4.49 -20.20 14.43
C HIS A 49 5.95 -19.74 14.49
N PHE A 50 6.79 -20.15 13.52
CA PHE A 50 8.18 -19.69 13.43
C PHE A 50 8.26 -18.16 13.41
N PHE A 51 7.51 -17.50 12.52
CA PHE A 51 7.53 -16.03 12.45
C PHE A 51 6.95 -15.36 13.69
N ARG A 52 5.88 -15.92 14.25
CA ARG A 52 5.29 -15.42 15.50
C ARG A 52 6.27 -15.48 16.66
N PHE A 53 6.93 -16.62 16.85
CA PHE A 53 7.98 -16.79 17.86
C PHE A 53 9.17 -15.85 17.60
N TRP A 54 9.64 -15.78 16.36
CA TRP A 54 10.77 -14.93 15.99
C TRP A 54 10.51 -13.46 16.30
N ILE A 55 9.33 -12.94 15.96
CA ILE A 55 8.96 -11.55 16.23
C ILE A 55 8.80 -11.28 17.72
N TRP A 56 8.20 -12.20 18.47
CA TRP A 56 8.17 -12.09 19.93
C TRP A 56 9.58 -12.02 20.52
N LEU A 57 10.49 -12.87 20.02
CA LEU A 57 11.89 -12.92 20.44
C LEU A 57 12.63 -11.62 20.11
N THR A 58 12.52 -11.12 18.88
CA THR A 58 13.34 -9.99 18.39
C THR A 58 12.73 -8.62 18.59
N THR A 59 11.44 -8.51 18.89
CA THR A 59 10.79 -7.19 19.04
C THR A 59 9.78 -7.13 20.18
N GLY A 60 9.44 -8.25 20.81
CA GLY A 60 8.38 -8.34 21.82
C GLY A 60 6.99 -7.97 21.30
N MET A 61 6.78 -7.94 19.98
CA MET A 61 5.50 -7.54 19.41
C MET A 61 4.46 -8.67 19.55
N GLU A 62 3.26 -8.29 19.96
CA GLU A 62 2.10 -9.18 20.05
C GLU A 62 1.30 -9.11 18.75
N THR A 63 0.87 -10.26 18.24
CA THR A 63 0.20 -10.32 16.92
C THR A 63 -1.08 -9.50 16.92
N LYS A 64 -1.91 -9.62 17.98
CA LYS A 64 -3.18 -8.89 18.09
C LYS A 64 -2.99 -7.37 18.10
N LYS A 65 -2.03 -6.86 18.88
CA LYS A 65 -1.77 -5.42 18.99
C LYS A 65 -1.34 -4.84 17.65
N TRP A 66 -0.34 -5.45 17.01
CA TRP A 66 0.17 -4.97 15.73
C TRP A 66 -0.92 -4.98 14.65
N VAL A 67 -1.64 -6.09 14.51
CA VAL A 67 -2.73 -6.24 13.53
C VAL A 67 -3.84 -5.23 13.77
N SER A 68 -4.24 -4.99 15.02
CA SER A 68 -5.32 -4.06 15.36
C SER A 68 -4.95 -2.63 14.98
N ILE A 69 -3.74 -2.20 15.35
CA ILE A 69 -3.24 -0.85 15.07
C ILE A 69 -3.10 -0.64 13.56
N HIS A 70 -2.54 -1.62 12.84
CA HIS A 70 -2.40 -1.56 11.39
C HIS A 70 -3.75 -1.51 10.66
N ARG A 71 -4.72 -2.32 11.09
CA ARG A 71 -6.08 -2.28 10.54
C ARG A 71 -6.80 -0.98 10.86
N LYS A 72 -6.60 -0.41 12.06
CA LYS A 72 -7.12 0.92 12.41
C LYS A 72 -6.51 2.00 11.52
N HIS A 73 -5.20 1.95 11.29
CA HIS A 73 -4.51 2.85 10.34
C HIS A 73 -5.15 2.78 8.95
N HIS A 74 -5.38 1.60 8.37
CA HIS A 74 -6.08 1.50 7.08
C HIS A 74 -7.52 2.02 7.13
N ALA A 75 -8.26 1.75 8.21
CA ALA A 75 -9.66 2.16 8.35
C ALA A 75 -9.84 3.66 8.58
N LYS A 76 -8.84 4.31 9.18
CA LYS A 76 -8.86 5.71 9.62
C LYS A 76 -7.75 6.54 8.99
N CYS A 77 -7.20 6.05 7.88
CA CYS A 77 -5.99 6.59 7.26
C CYS A 77 -6.09 8.09 7.03
N GLU A 78 -5.08 8.84 7.46
CA GLU A 78 -5.01 10.30 7.35
C GLU A 78 -6.10 11.09 8.08
N THR A 79 -6.80 10.47 9.02
CA THR A 79 -7.68 11.17 9.95
C THR A 79 -7.00 11.34 11.31
N ASP A 80 -7.60 12.14 12.20
CA ASP A 80 -7.08 12.26 13.56
C ASP A 80 -7.17 10.97 14.38
N GLU A 81 -7.99 10.01 13.94
CA GLU A 81 -8.06 8.67 14.52
C GLU A 81 -6.96 7.73 14.02
N ASP A 82 -6.16 8.10 13.02
CA ASP A 82 -4.98 7.33 12.61
C ASP A 82 -3.88 7.45 13.67
N PRO A 83 -3.41 6.35 14.28
CA PRO A 83 -2.41 6.40 15.34
C PRO A 83 -1.06 6.96 14.87
N HIS A 84 -0.73 6.85 13.58
CA HIS A 84 0.58 7.22 13.05
C HIS A 84 0.52 7.88 11.67
N SER A 85 -0.55 8.65 11.38
CA SER A 85 -0.60 9.47 10.17
C SER A 85 0.41 10.62 10.26
N PRO A 86 1.37 10.74 9.31
CA PRO A 86 2.25 11.90 9.23
C PRO A 86 1.53 13.15 8.71
N GLN A 87 0.33 13.01 8.14
CA GLN A 87 -0.48 14.14 7.69
C GLN A 87 -1.14 14.87 8.86
N THR A 88 -1.57 14.14 9.91
CA THR A 88 -2.17 14.75 11.10
C THR A 88 -1.16 14.96 12.24
N ARG A 89 -0.19 14.05 12.43
CA ARG A 89 0.81 14.13 13.52
C ARG A 89 2.08 14.88 13.12
N GLY A 90 2.32 15.04 11.82
CA GLY A 90 3.56 15.57 11.27
C GLY A 90 4.65 14.51 11.11
N ILE A 91 5.39 14.61 10.00
CA ILE A 91 6.41 13.62 9.62
C ILE A 91 7.50 13.42 10.68
N LYS A 92 7.96 14.48 11.36
CA LYS A 92 9.00 14.38 12.39
C LYS A 92 8.54 13.51 13.56
N LYS A 93 7.29 13.68 13.99
CA LYS A 93 6.73 12.93 15.11
C LYS A 93 6.60 11.45 14.76
N VAL A 94 6.02 11.13 13.61
CA VAL A 94 5.89 9.73 13.17
C VAL A 94 7.27 9.08 12.96
N PHE A 95 8.25 9.84 12.47
CA PHE A 95 9.59 9.33 12.23
C PHE A 95 10.38 9.00 13.50
N PHE A 96 10.35 9.89 14.50
CA PHE A 96 11.16 9.73 15.71
C PHE A 96 10.40 9.13 16.90
N GLU A 97 9.08 9.26 16.95
CA GLU A 97 8.22 8.83 18.07
C GLU A 97 7.24 7.72 17.66
N GLY A 98 7.48 7.05 16.54
CA GLY A 98 6.58 6.04 16.00
C GLY A 98 6.37 4.83 16.93
N ALA A 99 7.39 4.46 17.72
CA ALA A 99 7.27 3.39 18.71
C ALA A 99 6.39 3.81 19.90
N GLU A 100 6.47 5.06 20.32
CA GLU A 100 5.66 5.67 21.38
C GLU A 100 4.20 5.75 20.93
N LEU A 101 3.94 6.25 19.72
CA LEU A 101 2.60 6.27 19.12
C LEU A 101 1.99 4.86 19.06
N TYR A 102 2.78 3.86 18.66
CA TYR A 102 2.37 2.46 18.68
C TYR A 102 2.04 1.98 20.10
N ARG A 103 2.91 2.27 21.08
CA ARG A 103 2.72 1.85 22.48
C ARG A 103 1.49 2.47 23.12
N ASP A 104 1.16 3.70 22.76
CA ASP A 104 -0.03 4.37 23.29
C ASP A 104 -1.31 3.80 22.69
N GLU A 105 -1.34 3.57 21.38
CA GLU A 105 -2.49 2.91 20.74
C GLU A 105 -2.63 1.45 21.17
N ALA A 106 -1.51 0.76 21.48
CA ALA A 106 -1.52 -0.62 21.98
C ALA A 106 -2.18 -0.78 23.37
N LYS A 107 -2.37 0.32 24.12
CA LYS A 107 -3.12 0.35 25.38
C LYS A 107 -4.62 0.58 25.18
N ASN A 108 -5.05 0.91 23.96
CA ASN A 108 -6.44 1.22 23.66
C ASN A 108 -7.25 -0.07 23.42
N GLN A 109 -8.10 -0.43 24.39
CA GLN A 109 -8.91 -1.64 24.32
C GLN A 109 -9.96 -1.59 23.19
N ASP A 110 -10.55 -0.43 22.88
CA ASP A 110 -11.50 -0.27 21.77
C ASP A 110 -10.86 -0.69 20.44
N THR A 111 -9.61 -0.29 20.23
CA THR A 111 -8.85 -0.67 19.03
C THR A 111 -8.63 -2.17 18.97
N MET A 112 -8.30 -2.82 20.10
CA MET A 112 -8.09 -4.27 20.16
C MET A 112 -9.38 -5.05 19.88
N ASP A 113 -10.51 -4.58 20.38
CA ASP A 113 -11.79 -5.27 20.25
C ASP A 113 -12.38 -5.12 18.85
N ARG A 114 -12.27 -3.92 18.26
CA ARG A 114 -12.79 -3.63 16.92
C ARG A 114 -11.93 -4.19 15.80
N TYR A 115 -10.60 -4.11 15.92
CA TYR A 115 -9.69 -4.41 14.82
C TYR A 115 -8.87 -5.70 15.02
N GLY A 116 -8.85 -6.30 16.21
CA GLY A 116 -8.05 -7.48 16.52
C GLY A 116 -8.64 -8.84 16.13
N GLN A 117 -9.76 -8.86 15.41
CA GLN A 117 -10.48 -10.11 15.14
C GLN A 117 -9.71 -11.10 14.25
N GLY A 118 -9.74 -12.37 14.63
CA GLY A 118 -9.12 -13.48 13.89
C GLY A 118 -7.59 -13.50 13.93
N THR A 119 -6.98 -12.86 14.93
CA THR A 119 -5.58 -13.12 15.31
C THR A 119 -5.49 -14.33 16.24
N PRO A 120 -4.30 -14.93 16.45
CA PRO A 120 -4.13 -16.04 17.39
C PRO A 120 -4.57 -15.65 18.81
N ASP A 121 -5.22 -16.57 19.50
CA ASP A 121 -5.59 -16.48 20.93
C ASP A 121 -5.41 -17.85 21.63
N ASP A 122 -4.52 -18.67 21.08
CA ASP A 122 -4.20 -19.98 21.63
C ASP A 122 -3.45 -19.88 22.98
N TRP A 123 -3.16 -21.03 23.58
CA TRP A 123 -2.48 -21.09 24.87
C TRP A 123 -1.13 -20.36 24.86
N LEU A 124 -0.36 -20.46 23.77
CA LEU A 124 0.93 -19.80 23.63
C LEU A 124 0.77 -18.27 23.58
N GLU A 125 -0.27 -17.76 22.91
CA GLU A 125 -0.48 -16.31 22.84
C GLU A 125 -0.73 -15.78 24.25
N ARG A 126 -1.68 -16.40 24.95
CA ARG A 126 -2.14 -15.92 26.26
C ARG A 126 -1.09 -16.07 27.36
N HIS A 127 -0.33 -17.16 27.35
CA HIS A 127 0.54 -17.51 28.48
C HIS A 127 2.03 -17.29 28.22
N VAL A 128 2.46 -17.16 26.97
CA VAL A 128 3.86 -16.93 26.61
C VAL A 128 4.01 -15.58 25.94
N TYR A 129 3.40 -15.38 24.77
CA TYR A 129 3.75 -14.23 23.94
C TYR A 129 3.21 -12.91 24.46
N THR A 130 1.92 -12.82 24.79
CA THR A 130 1.31 -11.62 25.37
C THR A 130 1.76 -11.41 26.80
N LYS A 131 1.73 -12.45 27.64
CA LYS A 131 2.07 -12.33 29.07
C LYS A 131 3.54 -12.00 29.32
N HIS A 132 4.43 -12.48 28.45
CA HIS A 132 5.88 -12.35 28.62
C HIS A 132 6.56 -11.70 27.41
N SER A 133 5.95 -10.69 26.79
CA SER A 133 6.51 -9.96 25.64
C SER A 133 7.92 -9.42 25.87
N ALA A 134 8.20 -8.86 27.05
CA ALA A 134 9.53 -8.39 27.42
C ALA A 134 10.56 -9.51 27.61
N ALA A 135 10.11 -10.74 27.94
CA ALA A 135 11.02 -11.87 28.12
C ALA A 135 11.62 -12.35 26.80
N GLY A 136 10.91 -12.20 25.68
CA GLY A 136 11.44 -12.50 24.35
C GLY A 136 12.64 -11.61 24.02
N ILE A 137 12.47 -10.30 24.20
CA ILE A 137 13.53 -9.31 24.00
C ILE A 137 14.75 -9.60 24.91
N GLY A 138 14.51 -9.93 26.18
CA GLY A 138 15.57 -10.29 27.12
C GLY A 138 16.27 -11.61 26.76
N LEU A 139 15.52 -12.59 26.25
CA LEU A 139 16.08 -13.85 25.77
C LEU A 139 16.96 -13.63 24.54
N MET A 140 16.54 -12.79 23.59
CA MET A 140 17.35 -12.43 22.43
C MET A 140 18.66 -11.76 22.86
N PHE A 141 18.62 -10.86 23.85
CA PHE A 141 19.83 -10.23 24.40
C PHE A 141 20.83 -11.25 24.93
N VAL A 142 20.35 -12.24 25.70
CA VAL A 142 21.20 -13.32 26.22
C VAL A 142 21.75 -14.19 25.08
N ILE A 143 20.93 -14.51 24.08
CA ILE A 143 21.38 -15.26 22.89
C ILE A 143 22.50 -14.50 22.17
N ASP A 144 22.32 -13.21 21.90
CA ASP A 144 23.32 -12.39 21.21
C ASP A 144 24.61 -12.27 22.02
N LEU A 145 24.53 -12.10 23.34
CA LEU A 145 25.69 -12.10 24.22
C LEU A 145 26.46 -13.43 24.19
N ILE A 146 25.75 -14.56 24.22
CA ILE A 146 26.38 -15.89 24.16
C ILE A 146 27.05 -16.11 22.80
N LEU A 147 26.34 -15.80 21.71
CA LEU A 147 26.82 -16.07 20.35
C LEU A 147 27.94 -15.11 19.94
N PHE A 148 27.82 -13.82 20.26
CA PHE A 148 28.66 -12.76 19.72
C PHE A 148 29.49 -11.99 20.77
N GLY A 149 29.29 -12.24 22.07
CA GLY A 149 30.03 -11.56 23.14
C GLY A 149 29.63 -10.09 23.28
N ILE A 150 30.61 -9.21 23.56
CA ILE A 150 30.38 -7.76 23.68
C ILE A 150 29.76 -7.16 22.40
N PRO A 151 30.21 -7.51 21.17
CA PRO A 151 29.52 -7.11 19.93
C PRO A 151 28.02 -7.47 19.90
N GLY A 152 27.61 -8.53 20.59
CA GLY A 152 26.21 -8.94 20.72
C GLY A 152 25.31 -7.85 21.31
N ILE A 153 25.82 -6.99 22.20
CA ILE A 153 25.07 -5.85 22.74
C ILE A 153 24.68 -4.89 21.62
N THR A 154 25.62 -4.58 20.72
CA THR A 154 25.37 -3.68 19.59
C THR A 154 24.42 -4.32 18.58
N ILE A 155 24.59 -5.61 18.28
CA ILE A 155 23.70 -6.36 17.38
C ILE A 155 22.26 -6.31 17.92
N TRP A 156 22.07 -6.65 19.19
CA TRP A 156 20.78 -6.60 19.85
C TRP A 156 20.16 -5.20 19.83
N ALA A 157 20.92 -4.16 20.15
CA ALA A 157 20.43 -2.78 20.15
C ALA A 157 19.96 -2.34 18.76
N LEU A 158 20.71 -2.72 17.72
CA LEU A 158 20.32 -2.45 16.33
C LEU A 158 19.08 -3.24 15.92
N GLN A 159 18.92 -4.49 16.37
CA GLN A 159 17.68 -5.25 16.17
C GLN A 159 16.46 -4.53 16.79
N MET A 160 16.59 -4.02 18.02
CA MET A 160 15.50 -3.29 18.70
C MET A 160 15.12 -2.00 17.97
N ALA A 161 16.11 -1.28 17.42
CA ALA A 161 15.88 -0.04 16.69
C ALA A 161 15.37 -0.24 15.26
N TRP A 162 15.59 -1.44 14.67
CA TRP A 162 15.37 -1.70 13.25
C TRP A 162 13.92 -1.50 12.82
N ILE A 163 12.98 -2.20 13.47
CA ILE A 163 11.56 -2.14 13.10
C ILE A 163 10.95 -0.76 13.41
N PRO A 164 11.16 -0.12 14.58
CA PRO A 164 10.71 1.25 14.81
C PRO A 164 11.15 2.23 13.72
N PHE A 165 12.43 2.19 13.34
CA PHE A 165 12.96 3.08 12.31
C PHE A 165 12.33 2.81 10.94
N PHE A 166 12.37 1.56 10.47
CA PHE A 166 11.93 1.23 9.13
C PHE A 166 10.40 1.16 8.98
N ALA A 167 9.68 0.53 9.91
CA ALA A 167 8.22 0.40 9.81
C ALA A 167 7.51 1.70 10.20
N ALA A 168 7.83 2.29 11.35
CA ALA A 168 7.13 3.51 11.77
C ALA A 168 7.68 4.74 11.04
N GLY A 169 9.01 4.92 11.00
CA GLY A 169 9.59 6.10 10.37
C GLY A 169 9.57 6.09 8.84
N VAL A 170 10.02 4.99 8.23
CA VAL A 170 10.10 4.92 6.76
C VAL A 170 8.76 4.54 6.13
N VAL A 171 8.13 3.42 6.49
CA VAL A 171 6.86 3.00 5.85
C VAL A 171 5.71 3.94 6.24
N ASN A 172 5.42 4.08 7.53
CA ASN A 172 4.27 4.90 7.95
C ASN A 172 4.55 6.40 7.82
N GLY A 173 5.79 6.84 8.09
CA GLY A 173 6.19 8.23 7.90
C GLY A 173 6.41 8.58 6.43
N ILE A 174 7.54 8.16 5.86
CA ILE A 174 7.90 8.54 4.48
C ILE A 174 6.88 7.99 3.46
N GLY A 175 6.42 6.75 3.63
CA GLY A 175 5.44 6.13 2.74
C GLY A 175 4.08 6.82 2.71
N HIS A 176 3.75 7.71 3.65
CA HIS A 176 2.55 8.57 3.58
C HIS A 176 2.86 10.04 3.29
N TYR A 177 4.13 10.41 3.15
CA TYR A 177 4.55 11.80 2.99
C TYR A 177 5.22 12.07 1.64
N TRP A 178 6.04 11.14 1.14
CA TRP A 178 6.88 11.34 -0.03
C TRP A 178 7.02 10.09 -0.89
N GLY A 179 7.13 10.29 -2.20
CA GLY A 179 7.34 9.22 -3.17
C GLY A 179 6.43 9.34 -4.40
N TYR A 180 6.42 8.28 -5.20
CA TYR A 180 5.60 8.19 -6.41
C TYR A 180 4.28 7.44 -6.13
N ARG A 181 3.32 7.58 -7.04
CA ARG A 181 2.03 6.87 -6.95
C ARG A 181 1.70 6.26 -8.30
N ASN A 182 1.31 5.00 -8.28
CA ASN A 182 0.73 4.33 -9.44
C ASN A 182 -0.78 4.57 -9.52
N PHE A 183 -1.41 4.79 -8.37
CA PHE A 183 -2.86 4.87 -8.22
C PHE A 183 -3.26 6.04 -7.33
N GLU A 184 -4.43 6.59 -7.66
CA GLU A 184 -5.07 7.64 -6.88
C GLU A 184 -6.11 7.00 -5.95
N CYS A 185 -5.63 6.42 -4.85
CA CYS A 185 -6.43 6.01 -3.70
C CYS A 185 -6.81 7.23 -2.82
N PRO A 186 -7.81 7.13 -1.93
CA PRO A 186 -8.27 8.26 -1.12
C PRO A 186 -7.34 8.65 0.04
N ASP A 187 -6.23 7.94 0.26
CA ASP A 187 -5.21 8.23 1.27
C ASP A 187 -3.91 8.81 0.67
N ALA A 188 -2.99 9.29 1.51
CA ALA A 188 -1.73 9.92 1.08
C ALA A 188 -0.60 8.92 0.77
N ALA A 189 -0.83 7.60 0.82
CA ALA A 189 0.19 6.57 0.65
C ALA A 189 0.94 6.65 -0.70
N ARG A 190 2.25 6.46 -0.66
CA ARG A 190 3.23 6.69 -1.74
C ARG A 190 4.20 5.52 -1.77
N ASN A 191 4.51 5.04 -2.97
CA ASN A 191 5.65 4.15 -3.14
C ASN A 191 6.92 4.98 -2.93
N ILE A 192 7.81 4.53 -2.05
CA ILE A 192 9.03 5.25 -1.67
C ILE A 192 10.09 5.07 -2.76
N ILE A 193 10.46 3.82 -3.02
CA ILE A 193 11.41 3.42 -4.07
C ILE A 193 10.92 2.14 -4.75
N PRO A 194 11.26 1.90 -6.03
CA PRO A 194 10.83 0.71 -6.76
C PRO A 194 11.59 -0.56 -6.35
N LEU A 195 12.71 -0.43 -5.64
CA LEU A 195 13.49 -1.55 -5.14
C LEU A 195 12.98 -1.98 -3.77
N GLY A 196 11.93 -2.80 -3.75
CA GLY A 196 11.31 -3.31 -2.53
C GLY A 196 12.13 -4.40 -1.82
N ALA A 197 13.44 -4.16 -1.65
CA ALA A 197 14.40 -5.13 -1.16
C ALA A 197 14.84 -4.86 0.29
N PHE A 198 14.77 -3.61 0.76
CA PHE A 198 15.31 -3.23 2.06
C PHE A 198 14.36 -3.56 3.21
N ILE A 199 13.06 -3.44 2.97
CA ILE A 199 12.03 -3.71 3.97
C ILE A 199 10.98 -4.70 3.45
N GLY A 200 11.39 -5.61 2.56
CA GLY A 200 10.55 -6.73 2.15
C GLY A 200 9.40 -6.36 1.20
N GLY A 201 9.47 -5.23 0.51
CA GLY A 201 8.46 -4.78 -0.45
C GLY A 201 7.48 -3.76 0.12
N GLU A 202 7.55 -3.48 1.42
CA GLU A 202 6.75 -2.45 2.12
C GLU A 202 7.01 -1.03 1.57
N GLU A 203 8.10 -0.83 0.81
CA GLU A 203 8.40 0.40 0.08
C GLU A 203 7.33 0.71 -0.99
N LEU A 204 6.57 -0.29 -1.44
CA LEU A 204 5.52 -0.17 -2.46
C LEU A 204 4.15 0.17 -1.82
N HIS A 205 4.17 1.18 -0.96
CA HIS A 205 3.08 1.50 -0.04
C HIS A 205 1.80 2.01 -0.71
N ASN A 206 1.91 2.81 -1.79
CA ASN A 206 0.74 3.24 -2.57
C ASN A 206 0.02 2.04 -3.21
N ASN A 207 0.78 1.06 -3.70
CA ASN A 207 0.18 -0.14 -4.29
C ASN A 207 -0.55 -0.97 -3.24
N HIS A 208 0.07 -1.12 -2.07
CA HIS A 208 -0.51 -1.79 -0.91
C HIS A 208 -1.81 -1.11 -0.46
N HIS A 209 -1.79 0.20 -0.19
CA HIS A 209 -2.98 0.95 0.19
C HIS A 209 -4.11 0.93 -0.85
N THR A 210 -3.76 0.84 -2.13
CA THR A 210 -4.75 0.69 -3.20
C THR A 210 -5.39 -0.70 -3.21
N PHE A 211 -4.61 -1.74 -2.93
CA PHE A 211 -5.04 -3.14 -2.95
C PHE A 211 -4.62 -3.89 -1.68
N PRO A 212 -5.17 -3.53 -0.50
CA PRO A 212 -4.64 -3.98 0.79
C PRO A 212 -4.72 -5.49 0.98
N THR A 213 -5.68 -6.15 0.33
CA THR A 213 -5.81 -7.62 0.41
C THR A 213 -4.92 -8.37 -0.58
N SER A 214 -4.06 -7.69 -1.36
CA SER A 214 -3.15 -8.34 -2.29
C SER A 214 -1.91 -8.88 -1.57
N ALA A 215 -1.54 -10.14 -1.83
CA ALA A 215 -0.30 -10.71 -1.28
C ALA A 215 0.97 -10.18 -1.99
N LYS A 216 0.79 -9.52 -3.13
CA LYS A 216 1.85 -8.93 -3.96
C LYS A 216 1.68 -7.42 -3.99
N PHE A 217 2.71 -6.68 -3.58
CA PHE A 217 2.70 -5.22 -3.57
C PHE A 217 3.26 -4.62 -4.87
N SER A 218 4.12 -5.33 -5.61
CA SER A 218 4.53 -4.86 -6.94
C SER A 218 3.44 -5.02 -7.99
N VAL A 219 3.21 -3.93 -8.73
CA VAL A 219 2.20 -3.87 -9.80
C VAL A 219 2.84 -3.53 -11.15
N LYS A 220 3.92 -2.76 -11.17
CA LYS A 220 4.69 -2.50 -12.39
C LYS A 220 5.80 -3.54 -12.57
N TRP A 221 6.24 -3.73 -13.81
CA TRP A 221 7.28 -4.73 -14.11
C TRP A 221 8.66 -4.34 -13.56
N TRP A 222 8.92 -3.04 -13.38
CA TRP A 222 10.15 -2.50 -12.79
C TRP A 222 10.11 -2.39 -11.26
N GLU A 223 9.02 -2.79 -10.62
CA GLU A 223 8.91 -2.83 -9.17
C GLU A 223 9.32 -4.21 -8.65
N PHE A 224 10.29 -4.23 -7.75
CA PHE A 224 10.71 -5.44 -7.06
C PHE A 224 9.99 -5.55 -5.72
N ASP A 225 9.52 -6.76 -5.39
CA ASP A 225 8.83 -7.05 -4.13
C ASP A 225 9.45 -8.31 -3.52
N LEU A 226 10.34 -8.11 -2.54
CA LEU A 226 11.07 -9.21 -1.92
C LEU A 226 10.15 -10.10 -1.06
N GLY A 227 9.15 -9.53 -0.39
CA GLY A 227 8.13 -10.29 0.33
C GLY A 227 7.37 -11.24 -0.60
N TRP A 228 7.07 -10.81 -1.83
CA TRP A 228 6.46 -11.69 -2.84
C TRP A 228 7.38 -12.83 -3.25
N VAL A 229 8.69 -12.59 -3.36
CA VAL A 229 9.66 -13.67 -3.61
C VAL A 229 9.58 -14.73 -2.51
N TYR A 230 9.61 -14.32 -1.24
CA TYR A 230 9.47 -15.26 -0.11
C TYR A 230 8.15 -16.01 -0.13
N ILE A 231 7.03 -15.32 -0.40
CA ILE A 231 5.71 -15.95 -0.49
C ILE A 231 5.72 -17.01 -1.60
N ARG A 232 6.32 -16.73 -2.75
CA ARG A 232 6.41 -17.67 -3.88
C ARG A 232 7.32 -18.85 -3.60
N LEU A 233 8.43 -18.65 -2.90
CA LEU A 233 9.30 -19.74 -2.44
C LEU A 233 8.54 -20.65 -1.46
N LEU A 234 7.85 -20.08 -0.47
CA LEU A 234 7.03 -20.86 0.46
C LEU A 234 5.87 -21.57 -0.26
N GLN A 235 5.24 -20.93 -1.25
CA GLN A 235 4.17 -21.53 -2.04
C GLN A 235 4.68 -22.73 -2.85
N PHE A 236 5.86 -22.60 -3.46
CA PHE A 236 6.52 -23.69 -4.18
C PHE A 236 6.80 -24.90 -3.27
N LEU A 237 7.16 -24.65 -2.02
CA LEU A 237 7.37 -25.69 -1.01
C LEU A 237 6.07 -26.21 -0.36
N GLY A 238 4.90 -25.75 -0.79
CA GLY A 238 3.61 -26.12 -0.18
C GLY A 238 3.37 -25.52 1.21
N LEU A 239 4.18 -24.52 1.61
CA LEU A 239 4.15 -23.88 2.92
C LEU A 239 3.35 -22.57 2.97
N SER A 240 2.82 -22.12 1.83
CA SER A 240 1.90 -20.98 1.77
C SER A 240 0.85 -21.14 0.67
N LYS A 241 -0.31 -20.51 0.87
CA LYS A 241 -1.39 -20.43 -0.10
C LYS A 241 -1.81 -18.98 -0.28
N VAL A 242 -1.47 -18.40 -1.44
CA VAL A 242 -1.92 -17.06 -1.82
C VAL A 242 -3.42 -17.07 -2.05
N LYS A 243 -4.15 -16.18 -1.37
CA LYS A 243 -5.61 -16.04 -1.52
C LYS A 243 -5.97 -15.02 -2.57
N ARG A 244 -5.27 -13.89 -2.58
CA ARG A 244 -5.62 -12.73 -3.39
C ARG A 244 -4.37 -12.04 -3.92
N VAL A 245 -4.48 -11.56 -5.14
CA VAL A 245 -3.54 -10.64 -5.78
C VAL A 245 -4.34 -9.47 -6.36
N SER A 246 -3.71 -8.32 -6.55
CA SER A 246 -4.34 -7.18 -7.19
C SER A 246 -4.93 -7.60 -8.54
N PRO A 247 -6.15 -7.15 -8.86
CA PRO A 247 -6.79 -7.52 -10.11
C PRO A 247 -6.00 -6.96 -11.29
N LYS A 248 -6.11 -7.61 -12.43
CA LYS A 248 -5.53 -7.13 -13.68
C LYS A 248 -6.67 -6.74 -14.61
N LEU A 249 -6.50 -5.63 -15.29
CA LEU A 249 -7.40 -5.19 -16.34
C LEU A 249 -7.14 -6.04 -17.60
N GLU A 250 -7.95 -7.08 -17.79
CA GLU A 250 -7.88 -7.99 -18.93
C GLU A 250 -8.68 -7.44 -20.12
N ASN A 251 -8.07 -7.48 -21.31
CA ASN A 251 -8.69 -7.02 -22.55
C ASN A 251 -8.93 -8.20 -23.51
N ILE A 252 -10.17 -8.33 -23.98
CA ILE A 252 -10.58 -9.32 -24.98
C ILE A 252 -10.62 -8.63 -26.35
N PRO A 253 -9.72 -9.02 -27.29
CA PRO A 253 -9.75 -8.50 -28.64
C PRO A 253 -11.10 -8.71 -29.30
N GLY A 254 -11.65 -7.67 -29.94
CA GLY A 254 -12.93 -7.73 -30.66
C GLY A 254 -14.18 -7.55 -29.81
N LYS A 255 -14.08 -7.54 -28.46
CA LYS A 255 -15.21 -7.17 -27.60
C LYS A 255 -15.50 -5.67 -27.75
N SER A 256 -16.68 -5.34 -28.28
CA SER A 256 -17.11 -3.97 -28.59
C SER A 256 -18.37 -3.52 -27.83
N LEU A 257 -19.02 -4.45 -27.11
CA LEU A 257 -20.22 -4.18 -26.32
C LEU A 257 -19.84 -3.91 -24.86
N ILE A 258 -20.42 -2.85 -24.30
CA ILE A 258 -20.37 -2.58 -22.86
C ILE A 258 -21.50 -3.36 -22.21
N ASP A 259 -21.16 -4.48 -21.60
CA ASP A 259 -22.09 -5.39 -20.92
C ASP A 259 -21.82 -5.44 -19.41
N SER A 260 -22.60 -6.27 -18.70
CA SER A 260 -22.46 -6.51 -17.26
C SER A 260 -21.06 -7.00 -16.85
N ASP A 261 -20.38 -7.76 -17.72
CA ASP A 261 -19.02 -8.24 -17.47
C ASP A 261 -17.99 -7.10 -17.61
N THR A 262 -18.14 -6.23 -18.61
CA THR A 262 -17.34 -5.00 -18.75
C THR A 262 -17.50 -4.13 -17.51
N LEU A 263 -18.74 -3.91 -17.06
CA LEU A 263 -19.02 -3.12 -15.86
C LEU A 263 -18.30 -3.71 -14.63
N ALA A 264 -18.42 -5.03 -14.41
CA ALA A 264 -17.77 -5.71 -13.30
C ALA A 264 -16.24 -5.58 -13.35
N ALA A 265 -15.64 -5.72 -14.54
CA ALA A 265 -14.21 -5.55 -14.75
C ALA A 265 -13.74 -4.13 -14.44
N LEU A 266 -14.48 -3.12 -14.91
CA LEU A 266 -14.14 -1.70 -14.67
C LEU A 266 -14.29 -1.31 -13.21
N ILE A 267 -15.34 -1.74 -12.51
CA ILE A 267 -15.54 -1.47 -11.08
C ILE A 267 -14.43 -2.12 -10.26
N THR A 268 -14.11 -3.38 -10.54
CA THR A 268 -13.04 -4.13 -9.84
C THR A 268 -11.67 -3.49 -10.05
N ASN A 269 -11.43 -2.93 -11.24
CA ASN A 269 -10.16 -2.32 -11.62
C ASN A 269 -10.21 -0.78 -11.64
N ARG A 270 -11.14 -0.15 -10.91
CA ARG A 270 -11.41 1.31 -10.99
C ARG A 270 -10.16 2.19 -10.85
N PHE A 271 -9.24 1.83 -9.98
CA PHE A 271 -7.98 2.56 -9.80
C PHE A 271 -7.07 2.45 -11.02
N GLN A 272 -7.02 1.29 -11.67
CA GLN A 272 -6.28 1.10 -12.93
C GLN A 272 -6.94 1.88 -14.07
N VAL A 273 -8.28 1.89 -14.12
CA VAL A 273 -9.05 2.66 -15.10
C VAL A 273 -8.79 4.17 -14.94
N LEU A 274 -8.80 4.72 -13.72
CA LEU A 274 -8.46 6.14 -13.49
C LEU A 274 -7.00 6.46 -13.79
N ALA A 275 -6.06 5.60 -13.39
CA ALA A 275 -4.65 5.79 -13.71
C ALA A 275 -4.45 5.81 -15.24
N ARG A 276 -5.19 4.96 -15.96
CA ARG A 276 -5.23 4.93 -17.42
C ARG A 276 -5.86 6.20 -17.98
N TYR A 277 -6.99 6.66 -17.46
CA TYR A 277 -7.64 7.91 -17.86
C TYR A 277 -6.69 9.10 -17.73
N SER A 278 -5.98 9.21 -16.60
CA SER A 278 -4.99 10.27 -16.38
C SER A 278 -3.89 10.26 -17.44
N ARG A 279 -3.37 9.08 -17.79
CA ARG A 279 -2.29 8.91 -18.77
C ARG A 279 -2.74 9.08 -20.22
N GLU A 280 -3.94 8.62 -20.57
CA GLU A 280 -4.42 8.53 -21.94
C GLU A 280 -5.35 9.68 -22.34
N VAL A 281 -5.90 10.42 -21.37
CA VAL A 281 -6.82 11.54 -21.61
C VAL A 281 -6.31 12.83 -20.98
N LEU A 282 -6.20 12.91 -19.65
CA LEU A 282 -5.86 14.18 -18.97
C LEU A 282 -4.49 14.70 -19.35
N LEU A 283 -3.45 13.87 -19.25
CA LEU A 283 -2.08 14.30 -19.50
C LEU A 283 -1.81 14.67 -20.98
N PRO A 284 -2.34 13.93 -21.98
CA PRO A 284 -2.27 14.36 -23.38
C PRO A 284 -2.98 15.70 -23.63
N VAL A 285 -4.20 15.88 -23.14
CA VAL A 285 -4.94 17.14 -23.32
C VAL A 285 -4.23 18.29 -22.60
N LEU A 286 -3.70 18.05 -21.39
CA LEU A 286 -2.87 19.03 -20.66
C LEU A 286 -1.63 19.43 -21.46
N HIS A 287 -0.99 18.47 -22.12
CA HIS A 287 0.17 18.73 -22.97
C HIS A 287 -0.20 19.57 -24.20
N GLU A 288 -1.30 19.25 -24.89
CA GLU A 288 -1.80 20.01 -26.03
C GLU A 288 -2.18 21.45 -25.64
N GLU A 289 -2.90 21.65 -24.54
CA GLU A 289 -3.23 22.98 -24.01
C GLU A 289 -1.97 23.77 -23.66
N LYS A 290 -0.97 23.10 -23.06
CA LYS A 290 0.32 23.75 -22.74
C LYS A 290 1.07 24.20 -23.99
N LEU A 291 0.98 23.48 -25.12
CA LEU A 291 1.62 23.89 -26.38
C LEU A 291 0.98 25.17 -26.95
N LYS A 292 -0.33 25.34 -26.77
CA LYS A 292 -1.11 26.50 -27.25
C LYS A 292 -1.06 27.71 -26.30
N ALA A 293 -0.76 27.47 -25.03
CA ALA A 293 -0.78 28.47 -23.96
C ALA A 293 0.33 29.54 -24.07
N ASN A 294 0.05 30.74 -23.53
CA ASN A 294 1.07 31.77 -23.30
C ASN A 294 1.97 31.40 -22.09
N THR A 295 3.00 32.20 -21.81
CA THR A 295 3.97 31.91 -20.72
C THR A 295 3.32 31.79 -19.34
N SER A 296 2.37 32.66 -19.00
CA SER A 296 1.67 32.64 -17.71
C SER A 296 0.81 31.38 -17.57
N SER A 297 -0.01 31.07 -18.57
CA SER A 297 -0.85 29.88 -18.62
C SER A 297 -0.02 28.58 -18.62
N LYS A 298 1.15 28.55 -19.28
CA LYS A 298 2.08 27.41 -19.21
C LYS A 298 2.56 27.13 -17.79
N ALA A 299 2.83 28.17 -17.00
CA ALA A 299 3.25 28.03 -15.61
C ALA A 299 2.10 27.51 -14.73
N LEU A 300 0.88 28.01 -14.93
CA LEU A 300 -0.32 27.51 -14.28
C LEU A 300 -0.54 26.01 -14.57
N LEU A 301 -0.59 25.62 -15.85
CA LEU A 301 -0.80 24.22 -16.27
C LEU A 301 0.28 23.27 -15.73
N LYS A 302 1.53 23.74 -15.63
CA LYS A 302 2.62 22.95 -15.03
C LYS A 302 2.39 22.69 -13.54
N ARG A 303 1.93 23.69 -12.79
CA ARG A 303 1.65 23.58 -11.35
C ARG A 303 0.41 22.71 -11.09
N ALA A 304 -0.65 22.91 -11.87
CA ALA A 304 -1.91 22.19 -11.73
C ALA A 304 -1.85 20.71 -12.14
N LYS A 305 -0.80 20.27 -12.87
CA LYS A 305 -0.66 18.88 -13.35
C LYS A 305 -0.94 17.83 -12.27
N ILE A 306 -0.39 18.03 -11.06
CA ILE A 306 -0.56 17.06 -9.97
C ILE A 306 -1.98 17.16 -9.40
N ALA A 307 -2.49 18.37 -9.19
CA ALA A 307 -3.83 18.61 -8.67
C ALA A 307 -4.91 17.98 -9.57
N LEU A 308 -4.80 18.15 -10.89
CA LEU A 308 -5.74 17.59 -11.88
C LEU A 308 -5.86 16.06 -11.83
N ILE A 309 -4.82 15.37 -11.40
CA ILE A 309 -4.80 13.89 -11.31
C ILE A 309 -5.22 13.41 -9.93
N ARG A 310 -4.96 14.20 -8.89
CA ARG A 310 -5.18 13.85 -7.49
C ARG A 310 -6.67 13.61 -7.22
N THR A 311 -6.96 12.73 -6.26
CA THR A 311 -8.31 12.60 -5.71
C THR A 311 -8.68 13.85 -4.90
N GLU A 312 -9.92 14.31 -5.01
CA GLU A 312 -10.39 15.54 -4.37
C GLU A 312 -10.19 15.56 -2.85
N SER A 313 -10.33 14.41 -2.17
CA SER A 313 -10.10 14.26 -0.73
C SER A 313 -8.68 14.59 -0.27
N LEU A 314 -7.71 14.61 -1.19
CA LEU A 314 -6.29 14.87 -0.91
C LEU A 314 -5.84 16.25 -1.39
N LEU A 315 -6.76 17.08 -1.91
CA LEU A 315 -6.46 18.42 -2.36
C LEU A 315 -6.57 19.41 -1.20
N ASN A 316 -5.49 20.15 -0.97
CA ASN A 316 -5.54 21.37 -0.17
C ASN A 316 -6.23 22.51 -0.96
N GLU A 317 -6.52 23.62 -0.28
CA GLU A 317 -7.18 24.77 -0.89
C GLU A 317 -6.41 25.34 -2.10
N GLU A 318 -5.08 25.34 -2.05
CA GLU A 318 -4.25 25.74 -3.18
C GLU A 318 -4.48 24.83 -4.41
N GLY A 319 -4.51 23.51 -4.23
CA GLY A 319 -4.78 22.56 -5.31
C GLY A 319 -6.18 22.73 -5.90
N LYS A 320 -7.19 23.01 -5.06
CA LYS A 320 -8.55 23.32 -5.52
C LYS A 320 -8.59 24.60 -6.35
N GLN A 321 -7.93 25.65 -5.89
CA GLN A 321 -7.81 26.92 -6.62
C GLN A 321 -7.09 26.73 -7.96
N GLN A 322 -6.00 25.97 -7.99
CA GLN A 322 -5.28 25.64 -9.23
C GLN A 322 -6.17 24.91 -10.24
N ILE A 323 -7.01 23.98 -9.78
CA ILE A 323 -7.97 23.29 -10.65
C ILE A 323 -9.02 24.26 -11.16
N ALA A 324 -9.63 25.08 -10.28
CA ALA A 324 -10.64 26.06 -10.68
C ALA A 324 -10.10 27.00 -11.76
N GLU A 325 -8.91 27.59 -11.54
CA GLU A 325 -8.27 28.49 -12.48
C GLU A 325 -7.98 27.81 -13.83
N VAL A 326 -7.56 26.54 -13.84
CA VAL A 326 -7.34 25.80 -15.10
C VAL A 326 -8.65 25.50 -15.81
N ILE A 327 -9.69 25.07 -15.10
CA ILE A 327 -10.99 24.72 -15.68
C ILE A 327 -11.67 25.96 -16.28
N ASP A 328 -11.58 27.11 -15.62
CA ASP A 328 -12.20 28.36 -16.10
C ASP A 328 -11.54 28.89 -17.37
N ASN A 329 -10.23 28.65 -17.54
CA ASN A 329 -9.44 29.20 -18.66
C ASN A 329 -9.19 28.20 -19.80
N HIS A 330 -9.38 26.89 -19.59
CA HIS A 330 -9.07 25.85 -20.57
C HIS A 330 -10.26 24.90 -20.76
N HIS A 331 -11.16 25.25 -21.68
CA HIS A 331 -12.40 24.51 -21.94
C HIS A 331 -12.19 23.00 -22.21
N MET A 332 -11.16 22.65 -22.98
CA MET A 332 -10.87 21.24 -23.27
C MET A 332 -10.46 20.45 -22.04
N LEU A 333 -9.64 21.05 -21.16
CA LEU A 333 -9.25 20.45 -19.88
C LEU A 333 -10.43 20.36 -18.92
N ALA A 334 -11.25 21.41 -18.85
CA ALA A 334 -12.50 21.41 -18.08
C ALA A 334 -13.39 20.24 -18.50
N LEU A 335 -13.58 20.05 -19.80
CA LEU A 335 -14.41 18.98 -20.34
C LEU A 335 -13.88 17.60 -19.93
N VAL A 336 -12.60 17.30 -20.19
CA VAL A 336 -12.05 15.97 -19.84
C VAL A 336 -11.93 15.77 -18.32
N TYR A 337 -11.76 16.83 -17.53
CA TYR A 337 -11.80 16.73 -16.07
C TYR A 337 -13.20 16.39 -15.57
N GLN A 338 -14.23 17.05 -16.09
CA GLN A 338 -15.63 16.73 -15.76
C GLN A 338 -15.98 15.28 -16.13
N TYR A 339 -15.52 14.77 -17.27
CA TYR A 339 -15.74 13.37 -17.64
C TYR A 339 -15.05 12.37 -16.70
N ARG A 340 -13.87 12.72 -16.15
CA ARG A 340 -13.23 11.92 -15.09
C ARG A 340 -14.12 11.86 -13.85
N LEU A 341 -14.64 13.01 -13.39
CA LEU A 341 -15.52 13.08 -12.22
C LEU A 341 -16.81 12.28 -12.45
N LYS A 342 -17.43 12.42 -13.63
CA LYS A 342 -18.61 11.63 -14.01
C LYS A 342 -18.33 10.13 -13.99
N LEU A 343 -17.19 9.69 -14.52
CA LEU A 343 -16.80 8.27 -14.51
C LEU A 343 -16.63 7.76 -13.07
N GLN A 344 -15.95 8.53 -12.23
CA GLN A 344 -15.75 8.20 -10.81
C GLN A 344 -17.08 8.15 -10.05
N ALA A 345 -18.02 9.05 -10.37
CA ALA A 345 -19.34 9.10 -9.73
C ALA A 345 -20.19 7.85 -10.01
N ILE A 346 -20.01 7.16 -11.15
CA ILE A 346 -20.69 5.90 -11.44
C ILE A 346 -20.37 4.86 -10.35
N TRP A 347 -19.10 4.78 -9.92
CA TRP A 347 -18.68 3.80 -8.91
C TRP A 347 -19.10 4.16 -7.49
N GLY A 348 -19.41 5.43 -7.23
CA GLY A 348 -19.83 5.92 -5.92
C GLY A 348 -21.30 5.66 -5.60
N ARG A 349 -22.11 5.19 -6.56
CA ARG A 349 -23.54 4.93 -6.39
C ARG A 349 -23.80 3.60 -5.68
N THR A 350 -23.64 3.57 -4.36
CA THR A 350 -23.77 2.36 -3.52
C THR A 350 -25.17 1.74 -3.52
N THR A 351 -26.22 2.52 -3.81
CA THR A 351 -27.62 2.07 -3.86
C THR A 351 -28.11 1.72 -5.26
N ALA A 352 -27.31 1.96 -6.30
CA ALA A 352 -27.72 1.70 -7.67
C ALA A 352 -27.69 0.20 -7.99
N THR A 353 -28.69 -0.24 -8.74
CA THR A 353 -28.74 -1.59 -9.31
C THR A 353 -27.66 -1.76 -10.38
N GLN A 354 -27.26 -3.01 -10.64
CA GLN A 354 -26.30 -3.31 -11.70
C GLN A 354 -26.75 -2.79 -13.07
N ARG A 355 -28.06 -2.80 -13.34
CA ARG A 355 -28.64 -2.27 -14.58
C ARG A 355 -28.46 -0.75 -14.68
N GLU A 356 -28.76 0.00 -13.63
CA GLU A 356 -28.59 1.46 -13.61
C GLU A 356 -27.12 1.87 -13.75
N LEU A 357 -26.20 1.11 -13.14
CA LEU A 357 -24.76 1.32 -13.30
C LEU A 357 -24.29 1.04 -14.73
N LEU A 358 -24.82 -0.01 -15.35
CA LEU A 358 -24.52 -0.37 -16.74
C LEU A 358 -25.02 0.70 -17.71
N GLU A 359 -26.28 1.13 -17.55
CA GLU A 359 -26.89 2.21 -18.33
C GLU A 359 -26.08 3.51 -18.19
N ALA A 360 -25.72 3.89 -16.95
CA ALA A 360 -24.89 5.07 -16.70
C ALA A 360 -23.50 5.00 -17.35
N LEU A 361 -22.87 3.82 -17.38
CA LEU A 361 -21.60 3.60 -18.05
C LEU A 361 -21.73 3.68 -19.58
N GLN A 362 -22.76 3.06 -20.14
CA GLN A 362 -23.04 3.12 -21.57
C GLN A 362 -23.30 4.56 -22.02
N ASP A 363 -24.09 5.31 -21.25
CA ASP A 363 -24.36 6.72 -21.53
C ASP A 363 -23.11 7.57 -21.40
N TRP A 364 -22.27 7.32 -20.38
CA TRP A 364 -20.98 7.98 -20.25
C TRP A 364 -20.10 7.76 -21.49
N CYS A 365 -20.01 6.53 -21.99
CA CYS A 365 -19.23 6.22 -23.20
C CYS A 365 -19.81 6.92 -24.44
N LYS A 366 -21.12 6.81 -24.67
CA LYS A 366 -21.78 7.49 -25.81
C LYS A 366 -21.53 8.99 -25.81
N GLN A 367 -21.70 9.63 -24.65
CA GLN A 367 -21.46 11.07 -24.51
C GLN A 367 -19.98 11.42 -24.70
N ALA A 368 -19.07 10.63 -24.11
CA ALA A 368 -17.62 10.82 -24.23
C ALA A 368 -17.16 10.73 -25.69
N GLU A 369 -17.71 9.81 -26.48
CA GLU A 369 -17.43 9.67 -27.91
C GLU A 369 -17.94 10.87 -28.73
N ALA A 370 -19.07 11.45 -28.33
CA ALA A 370 -19.68 12.60 -28.98
C ALA A 370 -18.98 13.95 -28.68
N THR A 371 -18.07 14.00 -27.71
CA THR A 371 -17.37 15.26 -27.32
C THR A 371 -16.44 15.84 -28.39
N GLY A 372 -16.05 15.05 -29.39
CA GLY A 372 -15.03 15.44 -30.38
C GLY A 372 -13.59 15.40 -29.85
N VAL A 373 -13.36 15.13 -28.56
CA VAL A 373 -12.00 15.04 -27.99
C VAL A 373 -11.41 13.67 -28.33
N HIS A 374 -10.41 13.64 -29.22
CA HIS A 374 -9.82 12.39 -29.74
C HIS A 374 -9.35 11.44 -28.62
N ALA A 375 -8.61 11.98 -27.63
CA ALA A 375 -8.09 11.20 -26.51
C ALA A 375 -9.20 10.55 -25.67
N LEU A 376 -10.26 11.32 -25.35
CA LEU A 376 -11.41 10.83 -24.59
C LEU A 376 -12.22 9.80 -25.37
N ARG A 377 -12.48 10.05 -26.66
CA ARG A 377 -13.16 9.10 -27.56
C ARG A 377 -12.41 7.76 -27.64
N LYS A 378 -11.09 7.80 -27.85
CA LYS A 378 -10.25 6.60 -27.91
C LYS A 378 -10.29 5.82 -26.58
N PHE A 379 -10.25 6.53 -25.45
CA PHE A 379 -10.38 5.92 -24.14
C PHE A 379 -11.75 5.24 -23.97
N ALA A 380 -12.85 5.94 -24.27
CA ALA A 380 -14.22 5.44 -24.16
C ALA A 380 -14.45 4.17 -24.99
N ILE A 381 -14.05 4.17 -26.26
CA ILE A 381 -14.14 2.99 -27.15
C ILE A 381 -13.39 1.81 -26.58
N SER A 382 -12.20 2.05 -26.02
CA SER A 382 -11.37 0.98 -25.47
C SER A 382 -11.93 0.34 -24.20
N LEU A 383 -12.90 0.97 -23.52
CA LEU A 383 -13.49 0.40 -22.31
C LEU A 383 -14.30 -0.86 -22.59
N ALA A 384 -14.96 -0.93 -23.76
CA ALA A 384 -15.77 -2.08 -24.15
C ALA A 384 -14.97 -3.38 -24.24
N GLY A 385 -13.66 -3.29 -24.50
CA GLY A 385 -12.77 -4.44 -24.59
C GLY A 385 -12.47 -5.12 -23.25
N PHE A 386 -12.85 -4.54 -22.12
CA PHE A 386 -12.50 -5.08 -20.81
C PHE A 386 -13.45 -6.18 -20.32
N SER A 387 -12.88 -7.15 -19.62
CA SER A 387 -13.60 -8.32 -19.12
C SER A 387 -13.05 -8.81 -17.80
N THR A 388 -13.89 -9.50 -17.02
CA THR A 388 -13.45 -10.25 -15.83
C THR A 388 -12.86 -11.60 -16.19
N GLN A 389 -13.14 -12.10 -17.39
CA GLN A 389 -12.61 -13.35 -17.89
C GLN A 389 -11.11 -13.19 -18.15
N LYS A 390 -10.32 -14.14 -17.65
CA LYS A 390 -8.92 -14.23 -18.04
C LYS A 390 -8.86 -14.62 -19.52
N LYS A 391 -7.97 -13.97 -20.26
CA LYS A 391 -7.63 -14.40 -21.61
C LYS A 391 -7.26 -15.88 -21.55
N LEU A 392 -7.97 -16.73 -22.30
CA LEU A 392 -7.57 -18.11 -22.53
C LEU A 392 -6.21 -18.02 -23.26
N THR A 393 -5.14 -18.28 -22.53
CA THR A 393 -3.76 -18.37 -23.06
C THR A 393 -3.40 -19.81 -23.32
#